data_AF-A0A7R9AF71-F1
#
_entry.id   AF-A0A7R9AF71-F1
#
_cell.length_a   1.000
_cell.length_b   1.000
_cell.length_c   1.000
_cell.angle_alpha   90.00
_cell.angle_beta   90.00
_cell.angle_gamma   90.00
#
_symmetry.space_group_name_H-M   'P 1'
#
loop_
_entity.id
_entity.type
_entity.pdbx_description
1 polymer ?
#
loop_
_entity_poly.entity_id
_entity_poly.type
_entity_poly.pdbx_seq_one_letter_code
_entity_poly.pdbx_strand_id
1 'polypeptide(L)'
;MAAKRTRQRLTTEFKRRVRLVLKTEMSGKNKISAQHPKIMDRPSIDSDVSYNWLKKGLLNAETESNILAIQDQCIRTRNYEKHILKPDVEDRCRCCHGPPETVHHLLSASPELAKREYLYRHDQVCKYVH
;
A
#
# COMPACT_ATOMS: atom_id res chain seq x y z
N MET A 1 -33.42 16.61 11.19
CA MET A 1 -32.33 17.36 11.89
C MET A 1 -31.23 16.45 12.48
N ALA A 2 -31.57 15.34 13.15
CA ALA A 2 -30.61 14.45 13.81
C ALA A 2 -29.58 13.80 12.85
N ALA A 3 -30.02 13.21 11.73
CA ALA A 3 -29.13 12.52 10.78
C ALA A 3 -28.04 13.42 10.16
N LYS A 4 -28.34 14.71 9.95
CA LYS A 4 -27.37 15.70 9.42
C LYS A 4 -26.26 16.00 10.44
N ARG A 5 -26.61 16.07 11.72
CA ARG A 5 -25.66 16.21 12.84
C ARG A 5 -24.83 14.94 13.04
N THR A 6 -25.44 13.76 12.93
CA THR A 6 -24.72 12.48 13.01
C THR A 6 -23.72 12.33 11.88
N ARG A 7 -24.10 12.68 10.63
CA ARG A 7 -23.21 12.68 9.47
C ARG A 7 -22.05 13.65 9.66
N GLN A 8 -22.30 14.88 10.09
CA GLN A 8 -21.24 15.85 10.40
C GLN A 8 -20.29 15.35 11.49
N ARG A 9 -20.81 14.72 12.54
CA ARG A 9 -19.99 14.15 13.62
C ARG A 9 -19.10 13.01 13.10
N LEU A 10 -19.66 12.09 12.30
CA LEU A 10 -18.92 10.99 11.67
C LEU A 10 -17.85 11.50 10.71
N THR A 11 -18.15 12.50 9.87
CA THR A 11 -17.15 13.11 8.98
C THR A 11 -16.05 13.83 9.76
N THR A 12 -16.38 14.47 10.88
CA THR A 12 -15.40 15.17 11.71
C THR A 12 -14.48 14.19 12.43
N GLU A 13 -15.03 13.11 12.99
CA GLU A 13 -14.25 12.04 13.61
C GLU A 13 -13.38 11.30 12.58
N PHE A 14 -13.91 11.01 11.38
CA PHE A 14 -13.13 10.46 10.28
C PHE A 14 -11.92 11.35 9.94
N LYS A 15 -12.15 12.65 9.72
CA LYS A 15 -11.08 13.62 9.44
C LYS A 15 -10.09 13.77 10.60
N ARG A 16 -10.53 13.58 11.85
CA ARG A 16 -9.68 13.61 13.05
C ARG A 16 -8.80 12.37 13.12
N ARG A 17 -9.37 11.18 12.90
CA ARG A 17 -8.64 9.90 12.88
C ARG A 17 -7.61 9.86 11.75
N VAL A 18 -7.99 10.28 10.55
CA VAL A 18 -7.03 10.44 9.43
C VAL A 18 -5.91 11.40 9.80
N ARG A 19 -6.19 12.56 10.41
CA ARG A 19 -5.14 13.48 10.89
C ARG A 19 -4.24 12.90 11.97
N LEU A 20 -4.76 12.05 12.85
CA LEU A 20 -3.96 11.36 13.87
C LEU A 20 -3.04 10.32 13.23
N VAL A 21 -3.54 9.53 12.28
CA VAL A 21 -2.73 8.60 11.48
C VAL A 21 -1.64 9.36 10.73
N LEU A 22 -1.98 10.49 10.09
CA LEU A 22 -1.02 11.33 9.38
C LEU A 22 0.04 11.97 10.31
N LYS A 23 -0.29 12.15 11.61
CA LYS A 23 0.62 12.65 12.65
C LYS A 23 1.47 11.55 13.30
N THR A 24 1.10 10.27 13.17
CA THR A 24 1.95 9.18 13.66
C THR A 24 3.29 9.21 12.93
N GLU A 25 4.32 8.68 13.58
CA GLU A 25 5.70 8.65 13.07
C GLU A 25 5.85 7.94 11.71
N MET A 26 4.81 7.21 11.28
CA MET A 26 4.73 6.59 9.96
C MET A 26 4.38 7.55 8.82
N SER A 27 3.92 8.80 9.06
CA SER A 27 3.31 9.59 7.98
C SER A 27 3.73 11.06 7.86
N GLY A 28 4.46 11.68 8.79
CA GLY A 28 4.70 13.13 8.70
C GLY A 28 6.11 13.63 8.98
N LYS A 29 6.90 12.95 9.82
CA LYS A 29 8.23 13.43 10.24
C LYS A 29 9.38 12.61 9.68
N ASN A 30 9.15 11.33 9.39
CA ASN A 30 10.09 10.51 8.65
C ASN A 30 9.76 10.67 7.16
N LYS A 31 10.79 10.92 6.36
CA LYS A 31 10.76 11.17 4.91
C LYS A 31 10.33 9.93 4.10
N ILE A 32 9.27 9.23 4.51
CA ILE A 32 8.64 8.20 3.69
C ILE A 32 7.86 8.95 2.62
N SER A 33 8.54 9.24 1.52
CA SER A 33 7.88 9.75 0.34
C SER A 33 7.06 8.59 -0.24
N ALA A 34 5.78 8.56 0.09
CA ALA A 34 4.82 7.56 -0.34
C ALA A 34 5.01 7.25 -1.84
N GLN A 35 5.32 6.01 -2.15
CA GLN A 35 5.65 5.62 -3.52
C GLN A 35 4.40 5.52 -4.39
N HIS A 36 3.24 5.17 -3.81
CA HIS A 36 2.01 4.98 -4.56
C HIS A 36 1.48 6.27 -5.17
N PRO A 37 1.38 7.42 -4.46
CA PRO A 37 1.00 8.68 -5.08
C PRO A 37 1.83 9.04 -6.32
N LYS A 38 3.16 8.86 -6.27
CA LYS A 38 4.04 9.12 -7.43
C LYS A 38 3.75 8.20 -8.62
N ILE A 39 3.28 6.98 -8.37
CA ILE A 39 2.87 6.07 -9.43
C ILE A 39 1.55 6.56 -10.01
N MET A 40 0.60 6.96 -9.17
CA MET A 40 -0.72 7.44 -9.59
C MET A 40 -0.68 8.76 -10.35
N ASP A 41 0.34 9.59 -10.13
CA ASP A 41 0.58 10.83 -10.87
C ASP A 41 1.09 10.60 -12.31
N ARG A 42 1.36 9.34 -12.71
CA ARG A 42 1.82 9.03 -14.07
C ARG A 42 0.68 9.22 -15.08
N PRO A 43 0.93 9.85 -16.24
CA PRO A 43 -0.12 10.15 -17.22
C PRO A 43 -0.80 8.91 -17.83
N SER A 44 -0.16 7.74 -17.73
CA SER A 44 -0.70 6.47 -18.21
C SER A 44 -1.66 5.78 -17.23
N ILE A 45 -1.88 6.37 -16.04
CA ILE A 45 -2.66 5.77 -14.96
C ILE A 45 -3.86 6.65 -14.66
N ASP A 46 -5.05 6.09 -14.79
CA ASP A 46 -6.27 6.72 -14.30
C ASP A 46 -6.38 6.49 -12.78
N SER A 47 -6.04 7.52 -12.01
CA SER A 47 -6.11 7.46 -10.55
C SER A 47 -7.53 7.23 -10.04
N ASP A 48 -8.54 7.75 -10.74
CA ASP A 48 -9.93 7.71 -10.30
C ASP A 48 -10.52 6.30 -10.39
N VAL A 49 -10.19 5.59 -11.48
CA VAL A 49 -10.52 4.17 -11.66
C VAL A 49 -9.70 3.31 -10.69
N SER A 50 -8.42 3.62 -10.52
CA SER A 50 -7.52 2.83 -9.68
C SER A 50 -7.92 2.87 -8.19
N TYR A 51 -8.53 3.95 -7.71
CA TYR A 51 -9.07 4.06 -6.34
C TYR A 51 -10.53 3.62 -6.18
N ASN A 52 -11.17 3.06 -7.22
CA ASN A 52 -12.60 2.72 -7.16
C ASN A 52 -12.91 1.67 -6.06
N TRP A 53 -11.96 0.78 -5.74
CA TRP A 53 -12.13 -0.20 -4.66
C TRP A 53 -12.31 0.45 -3.27
N LEU A 54 -11.65 1.58 -3.00
CA LEU A 54 -11.85 2.38 -1.78
C LEU A 54 -13.22 3.05 -1.74
N LYS A 55 -13.74 3.45 -2.90
CA LYS A 55 -15.06 4.12 -3.01
C LYS A 55 -16.22 3.14 -2.79
N LYS A 56 -16.03 1.86 -3.15
CA LYS A 56 -17.07 0.82 -3.02
C LYS A 56 -17.30 0.34 -1.58
N GLY A 57 -16.33 0.53 -0.68
CA GLY A 57 -16.46 0.17 0.74
C GLY A 57 -16.69 -1.32 1.00
N LEU A 58 -16.15 -2.18 0.12
CA LEU A 58 -16.31 -3.64 0.22
C LEU A 58 -15.34 -4.26 1.24
N LEU A 59 -14.35 -3.51 1.68
CA LEU A 59 -13.33 -3.94 2.63
C LEU A 59 -13.50 -3.20 3.96
N ASN A 60 -13.07 -3.84 5.05
CA ASN A 60 -13.03 -3.16 6.33
C ASN A 60 -11.88 -2.14 6.35
N ALA A 61 -11.99 -1.13 7.23
CA ALA A 61 -11.03 -0.03 7.29
C ALA A 61 -9.59 -0.47 7.60
N GLU A 62 -9.41 -1.56 8.35
CA GLU A 62 -8.09 -2.11 8.68
C GLU A 62 -7.43 -2.68 7.42
N THR A 63 -8.15 -3.50 6.66
CA THR A 63 -7.68 -4.08 5.40
C THR A 63 -7.35 -3.00 4.38
N GLU A 64 -8.19 -1.97 4.23
CA GLU A 64 -7.91 -0.83 3.35
C GLU A 64 -6.62 -0.11 3.77
N SER A 65 -6.45 0.14 5.07
CA SER A 65 -5.25 0.79 5.60
C SER A 65 -3.98 -0.03 5.38
N ASN A 66 -4.08 -1.36 5.51
CA ASN A 66 -2.97 -2.27 5.25
C ASN A 66 -2.59 -2.27 3.77
N ILE A 67 -3.56 -2.35 2.86
CA ILE A 67 -3.30 -2.30 1.41
C ILE A 67 -2.61 -0.99 1.02
N LEU A 68 -3.09 0.15 1.54
CA LEU A 68 -2.47 1.44 1.27
C LEU A 68 -1.03 1.51 1.81
N ALA A 69 -0.78 1.04 3.05
CA ALA A 69 0.56 1.00 3.61
C ALA A 69 1.52 0.10 2.80
N ILE A 70 1.02 -1.01 2.26
CA ILE A 70 1.75 -1.89 1.35
C ILE A 70 2.10 -1.14 0.06
N GLN A 71 1.13 -0.48 -0.57
CA GLN A 71 1.30 0.26 -1.82
C GLN A 71 2.29 1.43 -1.67
N ASP A 72 2.28 2.09 -0.51
CA ASP A 72 3.20 3.18 -0.18
C ASP A 72 4.64 2.71 0.11
N GLN A 73 4.89 1.39 0.08
CA GLN A 73 6.15 0.76 0.46
C GLN A 73 6.53 0.99 1.93
N CYS A 74 5.55 1.13 2.81
CA CYS A 74 5.77 1.32 4.26
C CYS A 74 6.08 0.01 5.00
N ILE A 75 6.07 -1.13 4.31
CA ILE A 75 6.47 -2.42 4.92
C ILE A 75 7.98 -2.48 5.07
N ARG A 76 8.42 -3.04 6.19
CA ARG A 76 9.84 -3.28 6.47
C ARG A 76 10.44 -4.36 5.56
N THR A 77 10.85 -3.93 4.38
CA THR A 77 11.64 -4.68 3.40
C THR A 77 13.12 -4.29 3.50
N ARG A 78 14.05 -5.07 2.96
CA ARG A 78 15.48 -4.68 2.92
C ARG A 78 15.71 -3.37 2.18
N ASN A 79 14.96 -3.11 1.10
CA ASN A 79 15.00 -1.83 0.40
C ASN A 79 14.53 -0.67 1.30
N TYR A 80 13.45 -0.87 2.06
CA TYR A 80 12.98 0.11 3.04
C TYR A 80 14.02 0.35 4.13
N GLU A 81 14.62 -0.70 4.68
CA GLU A 81 15.69 -0.59 5.68
C GLU A 81 16.83 0.27 5.13
N LYS A 82 17.44 -0.09 4.00
CA LYS A 82 18.57 0.63 3.41
C LYS A 82 18.27 2.08 3.05
N HIS A 83 17.13 2.37 2.41
CA HIS A 83 16.87 3.70 1.84
C HIS A 83 16.12 4.65 2.77
N ILE A 84 15.30 4.12 3.69
CA ILE A 84 14.48 4.94 4.60
C ILE A 84 15.10 4.99 5.99
N LEU A 85 15.40 3.83 6.58
CA LEU A 85 16.00 3.77 7.92
C LEU A 85 17.50 4.08 7.88
N LYS A 86 18.15 3.87 6.72
CA LYS A 86 19.58 4.13 6.47
C LYS A 86 20.57 3.45 7.44
N PRO A 87 20.34 2.24 7.98
CA PRO A 87 21.43 1.46 8.53
C PRO A 87 22.33 0.95 7.40
N ASP A 88 23.56 0.58 7.72
CA ASP A 88 24.48 -0.05 6.78
C ASP A 88 24.05 -1.52 6.54
N VAL A 89 23.08 -1.71 5.64
CA VAL A 89 22.52 -3.01 5.28
C VAL A 89 22.42 -3.15 3.76
N GLU A 90 22.53 -4.39 3.28
CA GLU A 90 22.20 -4.72 1.90
C GLU A 90 20.69 -4.65 1.64
N ASP A 91 20.31 -4.28 0.42
CA ASP A 91 18.93 -4.23 -0.06
C ASP A 91 18.49 -5.50 -0.77
N ARG A 92 19.37 -6.50 -0.95
CA ARG A 92 19.06 -7.71 -1.72
C ARG A 92 17.85 -8.46 -1.15
N CYS A 93 17.05 -9.01 -2.06
CA CYS A 93 15.91 -9.87 -1.72
C CYS A 93 16.31 -11.04 -0.82
N ARG A 94 15.63 -11.22 0.31
CA ARG A 94 15.86 -12.35 1.22
C ARG A 94 15.46 -13.71 0.62
N CYS A 95 14.58 -13.72 -0.37
CA CYS A 95 14.10 -14.95 -0.99
C CYS A 95 14.98 -15.42 -2.15
N CYS A 96 15.40 -14.51 -3.04
CA CYS A 96 16.12 -14.86 -4.26
C CYS A 96 17.56 -14.33 -4.30
N HIS A 97 17.98 -13.55 -3.30
CA HIS A 97 19.31 -12.92 -3.20
C HIS A 97 19.76 -12.10 -4.41
N GLY A 98 18.82 -11.72 -5.29
CA GLY A 98 19.08 -10.98 -6.51
C GLY A 98 18.84 -9.48 -6.36
N PRO A 99 17.83 -8.91 -7.06
CA PRO A 99 17.57 -7.47 -7.06
C PRO A 99 17.10 -6.95 -5.68
N PRO A 100 17.02 -5.61 -5.52
CA PRO A 100 16.53 -5.00 -4.29
C PRO A 100 15.14 -5.51 -3.88
N GLU A 101 15.01 -5.81 -2.58
CA GLU A 101 13.79 -6.28 -1.95
C GLU A 101 12.76 -5.16 -1.84
N THR A 102 12.08 -4.85 -2.94
CA THR A 102 10.93 -3.93 -2.92
C THR A 102 9.64 -4.72 -2.72
N VAL A 103 8.58 -4.06 -2.27
CA VAL A 103 7.23 -4.65 -2.24
C VAL A 103 6.84 -5.16 -3.63
N HIS A 104 7.12 -4.39 -4.68
CA HIS A 104 6.85 -4.81 -6.06
C HIS A 104 7.64 -6.07 -6.45
N HIS A 105 8.91 -6.14 -6.06
CA HIS A 105 9.72 -7.31 -6.31
C HIS A 105 9.12 -8.55 -5.64
N LEU A 106 8.79 -8.48 -4.36
CA LEU A 106 8.20 -9.60 -3.61
C LEU A 106 6.85 -10.05 -4.21
N LEU A 107 6.01 -9.11 -4.64
CA LEU A 107 4.68 -9.43 -5.14
C LEU A 107 4.64 -9.96 -6.58
N SER A 108 5.63 -9.62 -7.42
CA SER A 108 5.50 -9.86 -8.86
C SER A 108 6.78 -10.28 -9.58
N ALA A 109 7.97 -9.94 -9.07
CA ALA A 109 9.23 -10.11 -9.81
C ALA A 109 10.23 -11.09 -9.16
N SER A 110 10.00 -11.51 -7.91
CA SER A 110 10.83 -12.49 -7.22
C SER A 110 10.67 -13.86 -7.87
N PRO A 111 11.71 -14.48 -8.45
CA PRO A 111 11.58 -15.77 -9.12
C PRO A 111 11.02 -16.88 -8.21
N GLU A 112 11.37 -16.83 -6.92
CA GLU A 112 10.93 -17.81 -5.92
C GLU A 112 9.44 -17.67 -5.59
N LEU A 113 8.96 -16.43 -5.46
CA LEU A 113 7.56 -16.17 -5.10
C LEU A 113 6.66 -16.12 -6.34
N ALA A 114 7.18 -15.69 -7.49
CA ALA A 114 6.39 -15.50 -8.70
C ALA A 114 5.86 -16.84 -9.24
N LYS A 115 6.71 -17.87 -9.22
CA LYS A 115 6.36 -19.22 -9.71
C LYS A 115 5.25 -19.90 -8.89
N ARG A 116 5.03 -19.48 -7.65
CA ARG A 116 4.07 -20.11 -6.72
C ARG A 116 2.97 -19.15 -6.31
N GLU A 117 3.31 -18.12 -5.55
CA GLU A 117 2.36 -17.20 -4.90
C GLU A 117 1.72 -16.21 -5.88
N TYR A 118 2.48 -15.70 -6.84
CA TYR A 118 1.91 -14.86 -7.89
C TYR A 118 1.02 -15.69 -8.82
N LEU A 119 1.52 -16.82 -9.32
CA LEU A 119 0.75 -17.70 -10.20
C LEU A 119 -0.54 -18.17 -9.55
N TYR A 120 -0.49 -18.60 -8.28
CA TYR A 120 -1.68 -18.98 -7.54
C TYR A 120 -2.71 -17.84 -7.47
N ARG A 121 -2.30 -16.63 -7.09
CA ARG A 121 -3.22 -15.47 -7.03
C ARG A 121 -3.78 -15.11 -8.40
N HIS A 122 -2.94 -15.16 -9.43
CA HIS A 122 -3.34 -14.93 -10.81
C HIS A 122 -4.43 -15.93 -11.24
N ASP A 123 -4.20 -17.22 -11.02
CA ASP A 123 -5.14 -18.27 -11.41
C ASP A 123 -6.47 -18.17 -10.65
N GLN A 124 -6.45 -17.76 -9.36
CA GLN A 124 -7.69 -17.50 -8.64
C GLN A 124 -8.48 -16.35 -9.26
N VAL A 125 -7.82 -15.26 -9.67
CA VAL A 125 -8.51 -14.14 -10.34
C VAL A 125 -9.08 -14.58 -11.68
N CYS A 126 -8.33 -15.33 -12.48
CA CYS A 126 -8.79 -15.81 -13.78
C CYS A 126 -10.09 -16.61 -13.71
N LYS A 127 -10.33 -17.39 -12.63
CA LYS A 127 -11.58 -18.14 -12.43
C LYS A 127 -12.84 -17.28 -12.33
N TYR A 128 -12.72 -16.01 -11.97
CA TYR A 128 -13.85 -15.10 -11.84
C TYR A 128 -14.02 -14.19 -13.06
N VAL A 129 -13.01 -14.13 -13.91
CA VAL A 129 -12.97 -13.25 -15.09
C VAL A 129 -13.30 -14.01 -16.38
N HIS A 130 -12.98 -15.30 -16.44
CA HIS A 130 -13.38 -16.23 -17.50
C HIS A 130 -14.65 -16.99 -17.12
#